data_AF-A0A0K8Q979-F1
#
_entry.id   AF-A0A0K8Q979-F1
#
_cell.length_a   1.000
_cell.length_b   1.000
_cell.length_c   1.000
_cell.angle_alpha   90.00
_cell.angle_beta   90.00
_cell.angle_gamma   90.00
#
_symmetry.space_group_name_H-M   'P 1'
#
loop_
_entity.id
_entity.type
_entity.pdbx_description
1 polymer ?
#
loop_
_entity_poly.entity_id
_entity_poly.type
_entity_poly.pdbx_seq_one_letter_code
_entity_poly.pdbx_strand_id
1 'polypeptide(L)'
;MLASGAVGQVARFESRFDLDQPDTLEAGPAGGLLRDLGSHLVDQALWLFGPAASVYASLDWVDLDDGRTDSGFFVTIAHRSGVKSHVSATKGNRLVERELRLLGANGSYV
;
A
#
# COMPACT_ATOMS: atom_id res chain seq x y z
N MET A 1 -13.65 -7.54 12.61
CA MET A 1 -14.22 -6.88 11.42
C MET A 1 -14.40 -7.83 10.25
N LEU A 2 -13.31 -8.33 9.64
CA LEU A 2 -13.39 -9.31 8.55
C LEU A 2 -13.90 -10.67 9.03
N ALA A 3 -13.22 -11.29 10.01
CA ALA A 3 -13.64 -12.58 10.56
C ALA A 3 -15.02 -12.56 11.21
N SER A 4 -15.42 -11.41 11.76
CA SER A 4 -16.74 -11.22 12.38
C SER A 4 -17.85 -10.90 11.36
N GLY A 5 -17.52 -10.67 10.09
CA GLY A 5 -18.49 -10.28 9.05
C GLY A 5 -19.14 -8.91 9.24
N ALA A 6 -18.63 -8.08 10.16
CA ALA A 6 -19.30 -6.86 10.60
C ALA A 6 -19.46 -5.81 9.49
N VAL A 7 -18.52 -5.77 8.54
CA VAL A 7 -18.56 -4.87 7.37
C VAL A 7 -19.27 -5.47 6.16
N GLY A 8 -19.74 -6.72 6.24
CA GLY A 8 -20.34 -7.44 5.11
C GLY A 8 -19.32 -7.78 4.01
N GLN A 9 -19.81 -7.90 2.77
CA GLN A 9 -18.93 -8.13 1.61
C GLN A 9 -18.07 -6.88 1.37
N VAL A 10 -16.75 -7.04 1.44
CA VAL A 10 -15.79 -5.96 1.21
C VAL A 10 -15.72 -5.64 -0.28
N ALA A 11 -15.82 -4.37 -0.62
CA ALA A 11 -15.60 -3.85 -1.97
C ALA A 11 -14.21 -3.21 -2.11
N ARG A 12 -13.72 -2.57 -1.03
CA ARG A 12 -12.44 -1.86 -1.05
C ARG A 12 -11.67 -2.02 0.26
N PHE A 13 -10.37 -2.18 0.13
CA PHE A 13 -9.39 -2.08 1.20
C PHE A 13 -8.42 -0.93 0.89
N GLU A 14 -8.09 -0.12 1.89
CA GLU A 14 -7.11 0.94 1.78
C GLU A 14 -6.12 0.81 2.94
N SER A 15 -4.82 0.81 2.63
CA SER A 15 -3.74 0.77 3.61
C SER A 15 -2.69 1.82 3.25
N ARG A 16 -2.68 2.91 4.02
CA ARG A 16 -1.69 3.99 3.89
C ARG A 16 -0.71 3.93 5.06
N PHE A 17 0.58 3.98 4.75
CA PHE A 17 1.64 3.90 5.74
C PHE A 17 2.75 4.89 5.42
N ASP A 18 2.51 6.17 5.70
CA ASP A 18 3.48 7.24 5.46
C ASP A 18 4.40 7.41 6.66
N LEU A 19 5.67 7.72 6.37
CA LEU A 19 6.74 7.85 7.36
C LEU A 19 7.59 9.09 7.06
N ASP A 20 7.72 10.06 7.96
CA ASP A 20 8.69 11.16 7.78
C ASP A 20 10.11 10.71 8.16
N GLN A 21 10.71 9.86 7.32
CA GLN A 21 12.03 9.25 7.54
C GLN A 21 12.86 9.16 6.25
N PRO A 22 13.03 10.26 5.48
CA PRO A 22 13.70 10.22 4.16
C PRO A 22 15.13 9.67 4.23
N ASP A 23 15.86 9.91 5.31
CA ASP A 23 17.26 9.49 5.50
C ASP A 23 17.43 7.96 5.67
N THR A 24 16.31 7.22 5.75
CA THR A 24 16.30 5.75 5.88
C THR A 24 15.96 5.05 4.56
N LEU A 25 15.90 5.77 3.44
CA LEU A 25 15.69 5.15 2.12
C LEU A 25 16.93 4.38 1.72
N GLU A 26 16.76 3.08 1.42
CA GLU A 26 17.79 2.30 0.73
C GLU A 26 17.88 2.81 -0.71
N ALA A 27 19.03 3.36 -1.09
CA ALA A 27 19.24 3.98 -2.38
C ALA A 27 19.47 2.97 -3.52
N GLY A 28 19.23 3.43 -4.74
CA GLY A 28 19.50 2.72 -5.98
C GLY A 28 18.36 1.83 -6.47
N PRO A 29 18.52 1.21 -7.66
CA PRO A 29 17.48 0.47 -8.35
C PRO A 29 17.07 -0.85 -7.67
N ALA A 30 17.88 -1.32 -6.71
CA ALA A 30 17.58 -2.49 -5.88
C ALA A 30 17.05 -2.11 -4.48
N GLY A 31 17.03 -0.82 -4.15
CA GLY A 31 16.45 -0.27 -2.93
C GLY A 31 15.02 0.19 -3.15
N GLY A 32 14.66 1.31 -2.52
CA GLY A 32 13.35 1.95 -2.68
C GLY A 32 12.29 1.49 -1.69
N LEU A 33 11.30 2.35 -1.48
CA LEU A 33 10.26 2.17 -0.46
C LEU A 33 9.27 1.06 -0.83
N LEU A 34 8.97 0.86 -2.12
CA LEU A 34 8.08 -0.21 -2.55
C LEU A 34 8.66 -1.59 -2.22
N ARG A 35 9.97 -1.76 -2.37
CA ARG A 35 10.62 -3.04 -2.05
C ARG A 35 10.69 -3.27 -0.54
N ASP A 36 11.13 -2.27 0.21
CA ASP A 36 11.28 -2.32 1.66
C ASP A 36 9.93 -2.46 2.37
N LEU A 37 9.08 -1.43 2.28
CA LEU A 37 7.81 -1.37 3.01
C LEU A 37 6.62 -1.87 2.16
N GLY A 38 6.59 -1.50 0.88
CA GLY A 38 5.44 -1.79 0.03
C GLY A 38 5.19 -3.28 -0.19
N SER A 39 6.24 -4.11 -0.16
CA SER A 39 6.15 -5.56 -0.24
C SER A 39 5.26 -6.14 0.87
N HIS A 40 5.37 -5.61 2.10
CA HIS A 40 4.56 -6.02 3.23
C HIS A 40 3.09 -5.60 3.10
N LEU A 41 2.82 -4.39 2.59
CA LEU A 41 1.45 -3.91 2.37
C LEU A 41 0.76 -4.70 1.24
N VAL A 42 1.51 -5.01 0.18
CA VAL A 42 1.04 -5.87 -0.92
C VAL A 42 0.76 -7.28 -0.42
N ASP A 43 1.68 -7.88 0.35
CA ASP A 43 1.49 -9.20 0.95
C ASP A 43 0.24 -9.25 1.83
N GLN A 44 0.04 -8.25 2.69
CA GLN A 44 -1.15 -8.15 3.53
C GLN A 44 -2.45 -8.10 2.69
N ALA A 45 -2.48 -7.29 1.62
CA ALA A 45 -3.63 -7.21 0.73
C ALA A 45 -3.92 -8.56 0.04
N LEU A 46 -2.88 -9.23 -0.46
CA LEU A 46 -3.00 -10.55 -1.11
C LEU A 46 -3.42 -11.64 -0.13
N TRP A 47 -2.91 -11.60 1.11
CA TRP A 47 -3.29 -12.52 2.17
C TRP A 47 -4.77 -12.39 2.54
N LEU A 48 -5.27 -11.15 2.66
CA LEU A 48 -6.65 -10.89 3.07
C LEU A 48 -7.67 -11.13 1.95
N PHE A 49 -7.35 -10.77 0.71
CA PHE A 49 -8.33 -10.72 -0.38
C PHE A 49 -8.02 -11.65 -1.55
N GLY A 50 -6.94 -12.41 -1.46
CA GLY A 50 -6.55 -13.43 -2.43
C GLY A 50 -5.75 -12.88 -3.62
N PRO A 51 -5.52 -13.69 -4.65
CA PRO A 51 -4.61 -13.36 -5.75
C PRO A 51 -5.04 -12.12 -6.55
N ALA A 52 -4.06 -11.36 -7.03
CA ALA A 52 -4.27 -10.28 -7.98
C ALA A 52 -4.78 -10.82 -9.34
N ALA A 53 -5.72 -10.07 -9.93
CA ALA A 53 -6.12 -10.19 -11.33
C ALA A 53 -5.40 -9.15 -12.19
N SER A 54 -5.23 -7.93 -11.68
CA SER A 54 -4.42 -6.88 -12.31
C SER A 54 -3.86 -5.92 -11.25
N VAL A 55 -2.78 -5.24 -11.63
CA VAL A 55 -2.09 -4.26 -10.78
C VAL A 55 -1.86 -2.99 -11.59
N TYR A 56 -2.09 -1.84 -10.94
CA TYR A 56 -1.64 -0.53 -11.41
C TYR A 56 -0.75 0.08 -10.32
N ALA A 57 0.35 0.73 -10.72
CA ALA A 57 1.26 1.36 -9.78
C ALA A 57 1.77 2.70 -10.31
N SER A 58 1.93 3.66 -9.41
CA SER A 58 2.69 4.88 -9.60
C SER A 58 3.79 4.96 -8.55
N LEU A 59 4.97 5.44 -8.94
CA LEU A 59 6.14 5.57 -8.08
C LEU A 59 6.62 7.02 -8.08
N ASP A 60 6.97 7.50 -6.88
CA ASP A 60 7.54 8.83 -6.66
C ASP A 60 9.05 8.71 -6.61
N TRP A 61 9.73 9.24 -7.62
CA TRP A 61 11.17 9.07 -7.80
C TRP A 61 11.98 10.22 -7.23
N VAL A 62 13.11 9.89 -6.62
CA VAL A 62 14.16 10.82 -6.20
C VAL A 62 15.51 10.33 -6.72
N ASP A 63 16.46 11.25 -6.87
CA ASP A 63 17.85 10.92 -7.22
C ASP A 63 18.71 10.98 -5.95
N LEU A 64 19.34 9.85 -5.61
CA LEU A 64 20.27 9.68 -4.50
C LEU A 64 21.66 9.29 -5.03
N ASP A 65 22.68 9.29 -4.17
CA ASP A 65 24.07 9.02 -4.57
C ASP A 65 24.24 7.66 -5.29
N ASP A 66 23.50 6.63 -4.86
CA ASP A 66 23.53 5.28 -5.47
C ASP A 66 22.50 5.09 -6.61
N GLY A 67 21.83 6.17 -7.03
CA GLY A 67 20.96 6.21 -8.20
C GLY A 67 19.49 6.53 -7.93
N ARG A 68 18.71 6.54 -9.02
CA ARG A 68 17.27 6.82 -9.00
C ARG A 68 16.53 5.80 -8.12
N THR A 69 15.80 6.29 -7.13
CA THR A 69 15.19 5.50 -6.05
C THR A 69 13.73 5.89 -5.88
N ASP A 70 12.81 4.94 -5.68
CA ASP A 70 11.45 5.28 -5.31
C ASP A 70 11.35 5.64 -3.81
N SER A 71 10.83 6.83 -3.54
CA SER A 71 10.62 7.37 -2.19
C SER A 71 9.17 7.24 -1.72
N GLY A 72 8.29 6.84 -2.64
CA GLY A 72 6.86 6.73 -2.43
C GLY A 72 6.22 5.88 -3.52
N PHE A 73 5.08 5.29 -3.18
CA PHE A 73 4.29 4.50 -4.10
C PHE A 73 2.80 4.64 -3.84
N PHE A 74 2.03 4.44 -4.91
CA PHE A 74 0.60 4.16 -4.85
C PHE A 74 0.33 2.95 -5.74
N VAL A 75 -0.21 1.88 -5.16
CA VAL A 75 -0.49 0.62 -5.86
C VAL A 75 -1.96 0.26 -5.69
N THR A 76 -2.62 0.00 -6.81
CA THR A 76 -3.98 -0.55 -6.87
C THR A 76 -3.91 -2.02 -7.30
N ILE A 77 -4.51 -2.90 -6.51
CA ILE A 77 -4.65 -4.32 -6.80
C ILE A 77 -6.13 -4.62 -7.02
N ALA A 78 -6.49 -5.06 -8.22
CA ALA A 78 -7.79 -5.68 -8.45
C ALA A 78 -7.65 -7.17 -8.15
N HIS A 79 -8.30 -7.65 -7.09
CA HIS A 79 -8.24 -9.06 -6.70
C HIS A 79 -9.23 -9.92 -7.49
N ARG A 80 -8.92 -11.20 -7.68
CA ARG A 80 -9.83 -12.17 -8.30
C ARG A 80 -11.14 -12.35 -7.52
N SER A 81 -11.12 -12.06 -6.23
CA SER A 81 -12.29 -12.04 -5.36
C SER A 81 -13.27 -10.89 -5.64
N GLY A 82 -12.87 -9.90 -6.46
CA GLY A 82 -13.65 -8.70 -6.76
C GLY A 82 -13.30 -7.50 -5.86
N VAL A 83 -12.52 -7.70 -4.80
CA VAL A 83 -12.04 -6.62 -3.92
C VAL A 83 -11.01 -5.75 -4.66
N LYS A 84 -11.04 -4.44 -4.42
CA LYS A 84 -9.97 -3.51 -4.84
C LYS A 84 -9.16 -3.05 -3.64
N SER A 85 -7.86 -3.31 -3.63
CA SER A 85 -6.95 -2.82 -2.61
C SER A 85 -6.18 -1.61 -3.12
N HIS A 86 -6.09 -0.55 -2.33
CA HIS A 86 -5.18 0.57 -2.53
C HIS A 86 -4.15 0.55 -1.41
N VAL A 87 -2.88 0.44 -1.77
CA VAL A 87 -1.79 0.49 -0.80
C VAL A 87 -0.84 1.61 -1.19
N SER A 88 -0.47 2.43 -0.22
CA SER A 88 0.43 3.56 -0.46
C SER A 88 1.32 3.83 0.74
N ALA A 89 2.49 4.37 0.44
CA ALA A 89 3.40 4.92 1.44
C ALA A 89 4.26 5.98 0.76
N THR A 90 4.73 6.93 1.54
CA THR A 90 5.81 7.82 1.13
C THR A 90 6.70 8.17 2.33
N LYS A 91 7.98 8.43 2.03
CA LYS A 91 8.93 9.07 2.95
C LYS A 91 9.16 10.57 2.69
N GLY A 92 8.50 11.12 1.66
CA GLY A 92 8.78 12.48 1.15
C GLY A 92 7.80 13.57 1.59
N ASN A 93 6.68 13.25 2.23
CA ASN A 93 5.60 14.21 2.47
C ASN A 93 5.64 14.93 3.84
N ARG A 94 6.69 14.73 4.65
CA ARG A 94 6.84 15.31 6.00
C ARG A 94 5.65 15.02 6.94
N LEU A 95 5.00 13.87 6.73
CA LEU A 95 3.84 13.44 7.49
C LEU A 95 4.01 11.98 7.91
N VAL A 96 3.61 11.66 9.14
CA VAL A 96 3.46 10.29 9.60
C VAL A 96 1.97 9.98 9.65
N GLU A 97 1.53 9.03 8.84
CA GLU A 97 0.12 8.64 8.77
C GLU A 97 -0.01 7.13 8.61
N ARG A 98 -0.88 6.53 9.41
CA ARG A 98 -1.19 5.11 9.34
C ARG A 98 -2.68 4.96 9.31
N GLU A 99 -3.19 4.51 8.18
CA GLU A 99 -4.61 4.38 7.95
C GLU A 99 -4.91 3.01 7.37
N LEU A 100 -5.92 2.37 7.94
CA LEU A 100 -6.47 1.13 7.43
C LEU A 100 -7.98 1.30 7.30
N ARG A 101 -8.49 1.25 6.08
CA ARG A 101 -9.93 1.37 5.82
C ARG A 101 -10.48 0.16 5.08
N LEU A 102 -11.70 -0.21 5.45
CA LEU A 102 -12.51 -1.15 4.71
C LEU A 102 -13.82 -0.48 4.33
N LEU A 103 -14.20 -0.60 3.06
CA LEU A 103 -15.56 -0.31 2.61
C LEU A 103 -16.24 -1.63 2.27
N GLY A 104 -17.32 -1.93 2.97
CA GLY A 104 -18.14 -3.10 2.71
C GLY A 104 -19.63 -2.79 2.64
N ALA A 105 -20.41 -3.78 2.25
CA ALA A 105 -21.85 -3.64 2.03
C ALA A 105 -22.63 -3.15 3.26
N ASN A 106 -22.15 -3.45 4.47
CA ASN A 106 -22.85 -3.13 5.72
C ASN A 106 -22.24 -1.92 6.46
N GLY A 107 -21.22 -1.27 5.88
CA GLY A 107 -20.56 -0.13 6.51
C GLY A 107 -19.06 -0.11 6.25
N SER A 108 -18.36 0.69 7.06
CA SER A 108 -16.92 0.88 6.94
C SER A 108 -16.18 0.59 8.24
N TYR A 109 -14.90 0.23 8.11
CA TYR A 109 -13.92 0.29 9.19
C TYR A 109 -12.96 1.44 8.88
N VAL A 110 -12.65 2.25 9.90
CA VAL A 110 -11.72 3.38 9.86
C VAL A 110 -10.87 3.41 11.12
#